data_AF-A0A3N5YWL7-F1
#
_entry.id   AF-A0A3N5YWL7-F1
#
_cell.length_a   1.000
_cell.length_b   1.000
_cell.length_c   1.000
_cell.angle_alpha   90.00
_cell.angle_beta   90.00
_cell.angle_gamma   90.00
#
_symmetry.space_group_name_H-M   'P 1'
#
loop_
_entity.id
_entity.type
_entity.pdbx_description
1 polymer ?
#
loop_
_entity_poly.entity_id
_entity_poly.type
_entity_poly.pdbx_seq_one_letter_code
_entity_poly.pdbx_strand_id
1 'polypeptide(L)'
;MTTVELPAPTIMPYLAALSDCLCTELTETGAGEPCWCGVIPGFLVSLEYCDNCADTACGMGWVRAAGVFPYDTFPIATLDANCNKPLAWQIEVGAVRCMPIPGDGEILTPAQMLEVTLNQAADTEAMHRALVCCDAPQMTVERFQPIGPEGGCVGGFWIAYLGL
;
A
#
# COMPACT_ATOMS: atom_id res chain seq x y z
N MET A 1 -20.13 0.43 -28.58
CA MET A 1 -19.19 -0.40 -27.80
C MET A 1 -20.00 -1.16 -26.78
N THR A 2 -20.11 -2.47 -26.93
CA THR A 2 -20.77 -3.34 -25.95
C THR A 2 -19.83 -3.48 -24.77
N THR A 3 -20.24 -3.00 -23.60
CA THR A 3 -19.53 -3.24 -22.34
C THR A 3 -19.59 -4.73 -22.03
N VAL A 4 -18.44 -5.41 -22.10
CA VAL A 4 -18.32 -6.77 -21.56
C VAL A 4 -18.29 -6.61 -20.05
N GLU A 5 -19.38 -7.03 -19.39
CA GLU A 5 -19.45 -7.11 -17.94
C GLU A 5 -18.65 -8.35 -17.52
N LEU A 6 -17.42 -8.13 -17.07
CA LEU A 6 -16.61 -9.19 -16.50
C LEU A 6 -17.19 -9.53 -15.11
N PRO A 7 -17.28 -10.82 -14.72
CA PRO A 7 -17.63 -11.15 -13.35
C PRO A 7 -16.60 -10.53 -12.42
N ALA A 8 -17.08 -9.86 -11.36
CA ALA A 8 -16.20 -9.23 -10.38
C ALA A 8 -15.23 -10.29 -9.81
N PRO A 9 -13.90 -10.05 -9.85
CA PRO A 9 -12.94 -10.95 -9.22
C PRO A 9 -13.26 -11.07 -7.73
N THR A 10 -13.16 -12.28 -7.18
CA THR A 10 -13.46 -12.56 -5.76
C THR A 10 -12.64 -11.72 -4.79
N ILE A 11 -11.46 -11.24 -5.21
CA ILE A 11 -10.55 -10.43 -4.40
C ILE A 11 -10.96 -8.95 -4.27
N MET A 12 -11.72 -8.39 -5.23
CA MET A 12 -11.95 -6.95 -5.31
C MET A 12 -12.68 -6.36 -4.10
N PRO A 13 -13.72 -7.00 -3.51
CA PRO A 13 -14.35 -6.49 -2.29
C PRO A 13 -13.36 -6.35 -1.13
N TYR A 14 -12.38 -7.25 -1.03
CA TYR A 14 -11.35 -7.20 0.01
C TYR A 14 -10.36 -6.07 -0.20
N LEU A 15 -9.90 -5.85 -1.44
CA LEU A 15 -8.98 -4.74 -1.74
C LEU A 15 -9.66 -3.39 -1.53
N ALA A 16 -10.93 -3.25 -1.92
CA ALA A 16 -11.70 -2.03 -1.70
C ALA A 16 -11.89 -1.74 -0.20
N ALA A 17 -12.35 -2.73 0.57
CA ALA A 17 -12.53 -2.57 2.01
C ALA A 17 -11.20 -2.27 2.74
N LEU A 18 -10.11 -2.93 2.34
CA LEU A 18 -8.79 -2.67 2.91
C LEU A 18 -8.29 -1.27 2.52
N SER A 19 -8.57 -0.81 1.31
CA SER A 19 -8.24 0.54 0.88
C SER A 19 -8.98 1.58 1.71
N ASP A 20 -10.30 1.44 1.88
CA ASP A 20 -11.09 2.38 2.70
C ASP A 20 -10.56 2.44 4.14
N CYS A 21 -10.20 1.29 4.70
CA CYS A 21 -9.64 1.23 6.04
C CYS A 21 -8.24 1.84 6.13
N LEU A 22 -7.38 1.57 5.13
CA LEU A 22 -6.06 2.19 5.03
C LEU A 22 -6.17 3.72 5.01
N CYS A 23 -7.05 4.27 4.18
CA CYS A 23 -7.21 5.72 4.08
C CYS A 23 -7.65 6.34 5.41
N THR A 24 -8.50 5.63 6.15
CA THR A 24 -8.94 6.02 7.50
C THR A 24 -7.76 5.97 8.48
N GLU A 25 -7.02 4.86 8.54
CA GLU A 25 -5.89 4.69 9.46
C GLU A 25 -4.75 5.69 9.17
N LEU A 26 -4.43 5.97 7.91
CA LEU A 26 -3.45 7.00 7.56
C LEU A 26 -3.84 8.39 8.06
N THR A 27 -5.14 8.70 8.01
CA THR A 27 -5.70 9.98 8.47
C THR A 27 -5.74 10.08 9.99
N GLU A 28 -6.18 9.02 10.67
CA GLU A 28 -6.46 9.05 12.11
C GLU A 28 -5.24 8.71 12.97
N THR A 29 -4.36 7.81 12.51
CA THR A 29 -3.24 7.28 13.29
C THR A 29 -1.88 7.45 12.60
N GLY A 30 -1.88 7.65 11.29
CA GLY A 30 -0.67 7.91 10.49
C GLY A 30 -0.22 9.37 10.52
N ALA A 31 0.51 9.75 9.48
CA ALA A 31 1.03 11.12 9.32
C ALA A 31 -0.03 12.12 8.79
N GLY A 32 -1.31 11.75 8.80
CA GLY A 32 -2.43 12.59 8.37
C GLY A 32 -3.00 12.20 7.00
N GLU A 33 -4.01 12.94 6.54
CA GLU A 33 -4.70 12.64 5.29
C GLU A 33 -3.75 12.70 4.07
N PRO A 34 -3.64 11.63 3.26
CA PRO A 34 -2.85 11.66 2.03
C PRO A 34 -3.58 12.42 0.91
N CYS A 35 -2.83 12.91 -0.06
CA CYS A 35 -3.31 13.47 -1.33
C CYS A 35 -4.28 12.54 -2.06
N TRP A 36 -3.90 11.27 -2.10
CA TRP A 36 -4.60 10.22 -2.81
C TRP A 36 -4.53 8.95 -1.99
N CYS A 37 -5.63 8.21 -1.94
CA CYS A 37 -5.65 6.89 -1.33
C CYS A 37 -6.65 5.99 -2.06
N GLY A 38 -6.24 4.76 -2.40
CA GLY A 38 -7.06 3.91 -3.24
C GLY A 38 -6.43 2.57 -3.62
N VAL A 39 -7.17 1.79 -4.40
CA VAL A 39 -6.66 0.58 -5.04
C VAL A 39 -5.92 0.95 -6.32
N ILE A 40 -4.69 0.47 -6.50
CA ILE A 40 -3.91 0.68 -7.72
C ILE A 40 -3.62 -0.65 -8.44
N PRO A 41 -3.73 -0.73 -9.77
CA PRO A 41 -3.35 -1.91 -10.52
C PRO A 41 -1.88 -1.88 -10.95
N GLY A 42 -1.37 -3.03 -11.39
CA GLY A 42 -0.09 -3.12 -12.12
C GLY A 42 1.09 -3.63 -11.29
N PHE A 43 2.25 -3.71 -11.95
CA PHE A 43 3.50 -4.21 -11.38
C PHE A 43 4.26 -3.14 -10.57
N LEU A 44 4.11 -1.86 -10.94
CA LEU A 44 4.75 -0.72 -10.28
C LEU A 44 3.68 0.26 -9.80
N VAL A 45 3.96 0.91 -8.68
CA VAL A 45 3.16 2.01 -8.14
C VAL A 45 3.73 3.31 -8.67
N SER A 46 2.89 4.10 -9.34
CA SER A 46 3.28 5.45 -9.78
C SER A 46 3.17 6.42 -8.60
N LEU A 47 4.29 7.01 -8.17
CA LEU A 47 4.31 7.96 -7.06
C LEU A 47 3.90 9.39 -7.49
N GLU A 48 3.51 9.59 -8.75
CA GLU A 48 3.03 10.87 -9.30
C GLU A 48 1.78 11.42 -8.58
N TYR A 49 1.04 10.57 -7.85
CA TYR A 49 -0.12 10.98 -7.05
C TYR A 49 0.23 11.51 -5.65
N CYS A 50 1.52 11.57 -5.31
CA CYS A 50 1.96 11.96 -3.98
C CYS A 50 1.85 13.47 -3.71
N ASP A 51 2.09 14.34 -4.71
CA ASP A 51 2.19 15.81 -4.54
C ASP A 51 1.24 16.61 -5.48
N ASN A 52 0.26 15.95 -6.11
CA ASN A 52 -0.59 16.57 -7.16
C ASN A 52 -2.04 16.81 -6.71
N CYS A 53 -2.22 17.36 -5.51
CA CYS A 53 -3.53 17.70 -4.93
C CYS A 53 -3.72 19.22 -4.90
N ALA A 54 -4.97 19.67 -4.90
CA ALA A 54 -5.31 21.09 -4.89
C ALA A 54 -5.00 21.80 -3.54
N ASP A 55 -4.64 21.05 -2.49
CA ASP A 55 -4.48 21.51 -1.11
C ASP A 55 -3.05 21.24 -0.56
N THR A 56 -2.82 21.51 0.73
CA THR A 56 -1.54 21.24 1.43
C THR A 56 -1.33 19.76 1.81
N ALA A 57 -2.30 18.89 1.51
CA ALA A 57 -2.16 17.46 1.76
C ALA A 57 -1.05 16.92 0.85
N CYS A 58 -0.11 16.17 1.41
CA CYS A 58 0.86 15.45 0.63
C CYS A 58 0.96 14.00 1.09
N GLY A 59 1.06 13.11 0.11
CA GLY A 59 1.28 11.70 0.30
C GLY A 59 0.30 10.86 -0.48
N MET A 60 0.61 9.59 -0.61
CA MET A 60 -0.23 8.64 -1.33
C MET A 60 -0.34 7.38 -0.48
N GLY A 61 -1.55 6.92 -0.22
CA GLY A 61 -1.82 5.58 0.30
C GLY A 61 -2.25 4.65 -0.83
N TRP A 62 -1.93 3.37 -0.77
CA TRP A 62 -2.43 2.42 -1.77
C TRP A 62 -2.60 1.00 -1.26
N VAL A 63 -3.52 0.30 -1.91
CA VAL A 63 -3.67 -1.16 -1.83
C VAL A 63 -3.54 -1.74 -3.23
N ARG A 64 -2.80 -2.85 -3.38
CA ARG A 64 -2.58 -3.48 -4.68
C ARG A 64 -2.50 -5.00 -4.57
N ALA A 65 -3.07 -5.71 -5.54
CA ALA A 65 -2.78 -7.12 -5.76
C ALA A 65 -1.41 -7.24 -6.46
N ALA A 66 -0.36 -7.52 -5.69
CA ALA A 66 1.01 -7.61 -6.18
C ALA A 66 1.32 -8.94 -6.89
N GLY A 67 0.57 -9.99 -6.57
CA GLY A 67 0.73 -11.31 -7.14
C GLY A 67 -0.41 -12.24 -6.78
N VAL A 68 -0.51 -13.35 -7.51
CA VAL A 68 -1.44 -14.44 -7.21
C VAL A 68 -0.77 -15.78 -7.55
N PHE A 69 -0.92 -16.77 -6.67
CA PHE A 69 -0.32 -18.08 -6.88
C PHE A 69 -1.16 -19.19 -6.22
N PRO A 70 -1.21 -20.40 -6.81
CA PRO A 70 -1.81 -21.55 -6.15
C PRO A 70 -0.94 -22.04 -4.99
N TYR A 71 -1.56 -22.60 -3.95
CA TYR A 71 -0.83 -23.10 -2.79
C TYR A 71 -1.34 -24.46 -2.30
N ASP A 72 -0.47 -25.21 -1.63
CA ASP A 72 -0.81 -26.40 -0.83
C ASP A 72 -0.83 -26.07 0.67
N THR A 73 0.16 -25.31 1.10
CA THR A 73 0.29 -24.82 2.48
C THR A 73 0.40 -23.31 2.42
N PHE A 74 -0.59 -22.60 2.94
CA PHE A 74 -0.62 -21.15 2.91
C PHE A 74 0.51 -20.54 3.78
N PRO A 75 1.22 -19.49 3.35
CA PRO A 75 1.15 -18.78 2.06
C PRO A 75 2.25 -19.19 1.06
N ILE A 76 2.63 -20.48 1.01
CA ILE A 76 3.73 -20.97 0.16
C ILE A 76 3.17 -21.51 -1.17
N ALA A 77 3.70 -21.01 -2.28
CA ALA A 77 3.29 -21.46 -3.62
C ALA A 77 3.57 -22.95 -3.85
N THR A 78 2.66 -23.62 -4.57
CA THR A 78 2.88 -25.00 -5.04
C THR A 78 3.57 -25.03 -6.40
N LEU A 79 4.31 -26.11 -6.67
CA LEU A 79 4.87 -26.40 -7.99
C LEU A 79 3.87 -27.16 -8.89
N ASP A 80 2.84 -27.79 -8.31
CA ASP A 80 1.82 -28.58 -9.03
C ASP A 80 0.51 -27.78 -9.16
N ALA A 81 0.56 -26.71 -9.97
CA ALA A 81 -0.57 -25.83 -10.21
C ALA A 81 -1.66 -26.52 -11.03
N ASN A 82 -2.89 -26.58 -10.51
CA ASN A 82 -4.07 -27.07 -11.22
C ASN A 82 -5.35 -26.38 -10.74
N CYS A 83 -6.47 -26.55 -11.46
CA CYS A 83 -7.74 -25.85 -11.19
C CYS A 83 -8.38 -26.16 -9.83
N ASN A 84 -7.92 -27.19 -9.11
CA ASN A 84 -8.46 -27.55 -7.80
C ASN A 84 -7.65 -26.95 -6.64
N LYS A 85 -6.55 -26.25 -6.91
CA LYS A 85 -5.75 -25.59 -5.89
C LYS A 85 -6.37 -24.23 -5.53
N PRO A 86 -6.49 -23.89 -4.23
CA PRO A 86 -6.88 -22.55 -3.82
C PRO A 86 -5.82 -21.52 -4.24
N LEU A 87 -6.22 -20.25 -4.31
CA LEU A 87 -5.33 -19.15 -4.70
C LEU A 87 -4.97 -18.28 -3.49
N ALA A 88 -3.69 -17.99 -3.35
CA ALA A 88 -3.19 -16.97 -2.44
C ALA A 88 -2.92 -15.69 -3.25
N TRP A 89 -3.43 -14.58 -2.74
CA TRP A 89 -3.20 -13.24 -3.25
C TRP A 89 -2.13 -12.58 -2.41
N GLN A 90 -1.05 -12.14 -3.04
CA GLN A 90 -0.08 -11.24 -2.44
C GLN A 90 -0.62 -9.82 -2.55
N ILE A 91 -0.76 -9.16 -1.41
CA ILE A 91 -1.30 -7.81 -1.29
C ILE A 91 -0.19 -6.89 -0.82
N GLU A 92 -0.11 -5.73 -1.45
CA GLU A 92 0.74 -4.63 -1.05
C GLU A 92 -0.14 -3.54 -0.44
N VAL A 93 0.21 -3.10 0.77
CA VAL A 93 -0.42 -1.97 1.46
C VAL A 93 0.66 -0.95 1.71
N GLY A 94 0.57 0.20 1.05
CA GLY A 94 1.66 1.17 1.03
C GLY A 94 1.23 2.60 1.32
N ALA A 95 2.21 3.39 1.73
CA ALA A 95 2.08 4.82 1.94
C ALA A 95 3.41 5.52 1.66
N VAL A 96 3.35 6.69 1.04
CA VAL A 96 4.47 7.64 0.89
C VAL A 96 4.03 9.04 1.28
N ARG A 97 4.99 9.87 1.69
CA ARG A 97 4.83 11.29 2.00
C ARG A 97 5.85 12.12 1.25
N CYS A 98 5.56 13.42 1.12
CA CYS A 98 6.54 14.39 0.64
C CYS A 98 7.76 14.38 1.55
N MET A 99 8.91 14.27 0.92
CA MET A 99 10.20 14.60 1.48
C MET A 99 10.61 15.97 0.94
N PRO A 100 10.99 16.92 1.80
CA PRO A 100 11.48 18.21 1.31
C PRO A 100 12.65 18.02 0.33
N ILE A 101 12.60 18.72 -0.80
CA ILE A 101 13.70 18.73 -1.77
C ILE A 101 14.58 19.95 -1.44
N PRO A 102 15.83 19.75 -1.00
CA PRO A 102 16.73 20.87 -0.72
C PRO A 102 17.05 21.63 -2.01
N GLY A 103 17.37 22.93 -1.89
CA GLY A 103 17.86 23.72 -3.01
C GLY A 103 19.20 23.22 -3.54
N ASP A 104 19.64 23.77 -4.68
CA ASP A 104 20.92 23.40 -5.29
C ASP A 104 22.10 23.57 -4.31
N GLY A 105 22.78 22.47 -4.00
CA GLY A 105 23.93 22.45 -3.08
C GLY A 105 23.57 22.45 -1.59
N GLU A 106 22.28 22.42 -1.26
CA GLU A 106 21.80 22.29 0.12
C GLU A 106 21.59 20.82 0.50
N ILE A 107 21.61 20.54 1.80
CA ILE A 107 21.22 19.24 2.36
C ILE A 107 20.09 19.46 3.35
N LEU A 108 19.27 18.43 3.54
CA LEU A 108 18.27 18.45 4.59
C LEU A 108 18.93 18.51 5.97
N THR A 109 18.36 19.34 6.83
CA THR A 109 18.77 19.41 8.22
C THR A 109 18.39 18.12 8.95
N PRO A 110 19.10 17.76 10.04
CA PRO A 110 18.71 16.61 10.87
C PRO A 110 17.27 16.67 11.38
N ALA A 111 16.73 17.87 11.63
CA ALA A 111 15.35 18.05 12.06
C ALA A 111 14.34 17.69 10.96
N GLN A 112 14.59 18.12 9.71
CA GLN A 112 13.75 17.75 8.56
C GLN A 112 13.81 16.24 8.30
N MET A 113 14.99 15.63 8.38
CA MET A 113 15.14 14.18 8.23
C MET A 113 14.40 13.41 9.33
N LEU A 114 14.45 13.90 10.57
CA LEU A 114 13.72 13.31 11.68
C LEU A 114 12.21 13.38 11.47
N GLU A 115 11.69 14.53 11.04
CA GLU A 115 10.26 14.70 10.74
C GLU A 115 9.78 13.73 9.66
N VAL A 116 10.51 13.63 8.55
CA VAL A 116 10.22 12.67 7.47
C VAL A 116 10.25 11.22 7.98
N THR A 117 11.23 10.89 8.82
CA THR A 117 11.36 9.55 9.42
C THR A 117 10.20 9.23 10.36
N LEU A 118 9.76 10.21 11.17
CA LEU A 118 8.62 10.06 12.07
C LEU A 118 7.32 9.83 11.28
N ASN A 119 7.11 10.58 10.19
CA ASN A 119 5.95 10.40 9.33
C ASN A 119 5.94 9.01 8.67
N GLN A 120 7.08 8.56 8.15
CA GLN A 120 7.21 7.20 7.60
C GLN A 120 6.91 6.14 8.66
N ALA A 121 7.40 6.31 9.90
CA ALA A 121 7.15 5.38 10.99
C ALA A 121 5.66 5.35 11.38
N ALA A 122 5.02 6.52 11.51
CA ALA A 122 3.60 6.63 11.81
C ALA A 122 2.73 5.95 10.73
N ASP A 123 3.01 6.20 9.45
CA ASP A 123 2.30 5.52 8.37
C ASP A 123 2.58 4.01 8.34
N THR A 124 3.80 3.58 8.69
CA THR A 124 4.13 2.15 8.79
C THR A 124 3.25 1.45 9.82
N GLU A 125 3.02 2.08 10.96
CA GLU A 125 2.13 1.56 12.01
C GLU A 125 0.66 1.61 11.57
N ALA A 126 0.20 2.70 10.96
CA ALA A 126 -1.16 2.85 10.44
C ALA A 126 -1.48 1.80 9.37
N MET A 127 -0.56 1.53 8.44
CA MET A 127 -0.69 0.47 7.44
C MET A 127 -0.78 -0.92 8.08
N HIS A 128 0.04 -1.18 9.11
CA HIS A 128 -0.01 -2.44 9.82
C HIS A 128 -1.35 -2.60 10.56
N ARG A 129 -1.86 -1.54 11.19
CA ARG A 129 -3.20 -1.51 11.79
C ARG A 129 -4.29 -1.77 10.75
N ALA A 130 -4.18 -1.19 9.56
CA ALA A 130 -5.12 -1.47 8.47
C ALA A 130 -5.19 -2.97 8.12
N LEU A 131 -4.04 -3.65 8.15
CA LEU A 131 -3.93 -5.08 7.89
C LEU A 131 -4.45 -5.99 9.01
N VAL A 132 -4.33 -5.58 10.29
CA VAL A 132 -4.58 -6.49 11.44
C VAL A 132 -5.74 -6.09 12.34
N CYS A 133 -6.19 -4.84 12.29
CA CYS A 133 -7.24 -4.29 13.17
C CYS A 133 -8.55 -4.01 12.46
N CYS A 134 -8.53 -3.81 11.14
CA CYS A 134 -9.76 -3.71 10.36
C CYS A 134 -10.46 -5.06 10.29
N ASP A 135 -11.74 -5.08 9.89
CA ASP A 135 -12.51 -6.30 9.58
C ASP A 135 -12.00 -7.00 8.29
N ALA A 136 -10.70 -6.98 8.07
CA ALA A 136 -10.03 -7.73 7.03
C ALA A 136 -10.08 -9.23 7.37
N PRO A 137 -10.23 -10.10 6.36
CA PRO A 137 -10.03 -11.54 6.54
C PRO A 137 -8.64 -11.81 7.12
N GLN A 138 -8.44 -12.94 7.78
CA GLN A 138 -7.13 -13.30 8.31
C GLN A 138 -6.08 -13.32 7.20
N MET A 139 -5.07 -12.47 7.34
CA MET A 139 -3.93 -12.35 6.43
C MET A 139 -2.63 -12.76 7.13
N THR A 140 -1.69 -13.30 6.36
CA THR A 140 -0.30 -13.42 6.82
C THR A 140 0.43 -12.14 6.43
N VAL A 141 0.80 -11.33 7.43
CA VAL A 141 1.61 -10.11 7.23
C VAL A 141 3.09 -10.49 7.30
N GLU A 142 3.87 -10.12 6.28
CA GLU A 142 5.30 -10.37 6.24
C GLU A 142 6.10 -9.18 6.79
N ARG A 143 6.61 -8.33 5.91
CA ARG A 143 7.57 -7.28 6.26
C ARG A 143 7.22 -5.98 5.57
N PHE A 144 7.57 -4.90 6.24
CA PHE A 144 7.65 -3.58 5.65
C PHE A 144 8.87 -3.47 4.75
N GLN A 145 8.71 -2.84 3.59
CA GLN A 145 9.78 -2.52 2.66
C GLN A 145 9.79 -1.00 2.43
N PRO A 146 10.85 -0.29 2.88
CA PRO A 146 10.96 1.13 2.61
C PRO A 146 11.24 1.38 1.12
N ILE A 147 10.72 2.49 0.60
CA ILE A 147 10.96 2.95 -0.77
C ILE A 147 11.29 4.45 -0.79
N GLY A 148 11.92 4.88 -1.89
CA GLY A 148 12.31 6.27 -2.11
C GLY A 148 13.61 6.68 -1.40
N PRO A 149 13.94 7.98 -1.43
CA PRO A 149 13.15 9.04 -2.05
C PRO A 149 13.14 8.95 -3.59
N GLU A 150 11.96 9.04 -4.19
CA GLU A 150 11.74 9.08 -5.64
C GLU A 150 10.70 10.16 -5.94
N GLY A 151 11.02 11.08 -6.87
CA GLY A 151 10.11 12.20 -7.20
C GLY A 151 9.78 13.12 -6.02
N GLY A 152 10.61 13.16 -4.97
CA GLY A 152 10.31 13.89 -3.74
C GLY A 152 9.41 13.14 -2.76
N CYS A 153 9.16 11.85 -2.97
CA CYS A 153 8.31 11.04 -2.09
C CYS A 153 9.04 9.87 -1.45
N VAL A 154 8.75 9.61 -0.18
CA VAL A 154 9.42 8.58 0.63
C VAL A 154 8.41 7.87 1.52
N GLY A 155 8.61 6.58 1.75
CA GLY A 155 7.70 5.78 2.55
C GLY A 155 8.00 4.30 2.42
N GLY A 156 6.98 3.50 2.12
CA GLY A 156 7.13 2.07 1.91
C GLY A 156 5.82 1.33 1.85
N PHE A 157 5.90 0.01 1.90
CA PHE A 157 4.73 -0.85 1.90
C PHE A 157 4.94 -2.12 2.73
N TRP A 158 3.84 -2.63 3.27
CA TRP A 158 3.75 -3.98 3.80
C TRP A 158 3.37 -4.97 2.71
N ILE A 159 3.96 -6.16 2.77
CA ILE A 159 3.49 -7.33 2.05
C ILE A 159 2.61 -8.17 2.98
N ALA A 160 1.44 -8.56 2.49
CA ALA A 160 0.53 -9.48 3.14
C ALA A 160 0.02 -10.53 2.14
N TYR A 161 -0.48 -11.65 2.66
CA TYR A 161 -1.11 -12.69 1.84
C TYR A 161 -2.53 -12.96 2.32
N LEU A 162 -3.43 -13.20 1.37
CA LEU A 162 -4.81 -13.61 1.59
C LEU A 162 -5.11 -14.88 0.81
N GLY A 163 -5.54 -15.94 1.49
CA GLY A 163 -6.03 -17.17 0.84
C GLY A 163 -7.53 -17.07 0.56
N LEU A 164 -7.94 -17.37 -0.67
CA LEU A 164 -9.33 -17.44 -1.11
C LEU A 164 -9.67 -18.82 -1.70
#